data_AF-A0A0X3ASM2-F1
#
_entry.id   AF-A0A0X3ASM2-F1
#
_cell.length_a   1.000
_cell.length_b   1.000
_cell.length_c   1.000
_cell.angle_alpha   90.00
_cell.angle_beta   90.00
_cell.angle_gamma   90.00
#
_symmetry.space_group_name_H-M   'P 1'
#
loop_
_entity.id
_entity.type
_entity.pdbx_description
1 polymer ?
#
loop_
_entity_poly.entity_id
_entity_poly.type
_entity_poly.pdbx_seq_one_letter_code
_entity_poly.pdbx_strand_id
1 'polypeptide(L)'
;MITHRTYTKILKLTVYLIIAYFIYNIIYYYISYSKLQVIKESHKFKVSSLINISENRLTYEAEYYLKDHFLGISCLLDSTYYLSITKVGQLSTNKSMQDIIYFSSIPFLDRNSLFNRNDIIAKTVVSTNETSAIFYNVSILPIIQISKVNVYLKNKMLSKNIISKDIIEYIINSSNIDLSFNDFNKNDFGYVGFDGESSLIFLRDISNNLYIMSLSPIIELKEDGSYRFKSPYRSLKEILQE
;
A
#
# COMPACT_ATOMS: atom_id res chain seq x y z
N MET A 1 -52.47 11.92 -11.90
CA MET A 1 -51.78 13.20 -12.15
C MET A 1 -51.05 13.57 -10.86
N ILE A 2 -49.71 13.54 -10.84
CA ILE A 2 -48.93 13.85 -9.63
C ILE A 2 -48.99 15.36 -9.40
N THR A 3 -49.46 15.80 -8.24
CA THR A 3 -49.60 17.24 -7.94
C THR A 3 -48.24 17.88 -7.66
N HIS A 4 -48.10 19.18 -7.95
CA HIS A 4 -46.90 19.98 -7.63
C HIS A 4 -46.44 19.80 -6.16
N ARG A 5 -47.40 19.69 -5.22
CA ARG A 5 -47.14 19.46 -3.80
C ARG A 5 -46.51 18.08 -3.53
N THR A 6 -46.90 17.06 -4.29
CA THR A 6 -46.28 15.73 -4.24
C THR A 6 -44.85 15.77 -4.76
N TYR A 7 -44.59 16.52 -5.85
CA TYR A 7 -43.25 16.71 -6.41
C TYR A 7 -42.30 17.36 -5.40
N THR A 8 -42.72 18.44 -4.73
CA THR A 8 -41.90 19.10 -3.70
C THR A 8 -41.57 18.19 -2.52
N LYS A 9 -42.51 17.32 -2.10
CA LYS A 9 -42.27 16.35 -1.02
C LYS A 9 -41.26 15.27 -1.43
N ILE A 10 -41.39 14.74 -2.64
CA ILE A 10 -40.45 13.75 -3.19
C ILE A 10 -39.06 14.38 -3.30
N LEU A 11 -38.95 15.60 -3.85
CA LEU A 11 -37.67 16.30 -3.97
C LEU A 11 -37.00 16.51 -2.60
N LYS A 12 -37.76 16.95 -1.59
CA LYS A 12 -37.24 17.11 -0.22
C LYS A 12 -36.75 15.79 0.38
N LEU A 13 -37.49 14.70 0.17
CA LEU A 13 -37.08 13.37 0.62
C LEU A 13 -35.79 12.93 -0.07
N THR A 14 -35.69 13.12 -1.39
CA THR A 14 -34.48 12.80 -2.16
C THR A 14 -33.27 13.58 -1.66
N VAL A 15 -33.42 14.90 -1.46
CA VAL A 15 -32.35 15.75 -0.92
C VAL A 15 -31.93 15.30 0.49
N TYR A 16 -32.90 14.96 1.35
CA TYR A 16 -32.61 14.44 2.69
C TYR A 16 -31.82 13.13 2.64
N LEU A 17 -32.21 12.18 1.79
CA LEU A 17 -31.50 10.91 1.62
C LEU A 17 -30.07 11.12 1.10
N ILE A 18 -29.87 12.06 0.18
CA ILE A 18 -28.53 12.42 -0.31
C ILE A 18 -27.67 12.95 0.85
N ILE A 19 -28.19 13.90 1.64
CA ILE A 19 -27.46 14.48 2.78
C ILE A 19 -27.15 13.40 3.83
N ALA A 20 -28.14 12.58 4.20
CA ALA A 20 -27.97 11.51 5.17
C ALA A 20 -26.88 10.51 4.73
N TYR A 21 -26.88 10.16 3.44
CA TYR A 21 -25.84 9.33 2.84
C TYR A 21 -24.46 10.00 2.90
N PHE A 22 -24.32 11.29 2.57
CA PHE A 22 -23.04 12.00 2.71
C PHE A 22 -22.52 12.00 4.14
N ILE A 23 -23.39 12.29 5.12
CA ILE A 23 -23.03 12.27 6.55
C ILE A 23 -22.58 10.87 6.97
N TYR A 24 -23.30 9.83 6.56
CA TYR A 24 -22.92 8.44 6.83
C TYR A 24 -21.52 8.10 6.31
N ASN A 25 -21.21 8.50 5.06
CA ASN A 25 -19.90 8.24 4.48
C ASN A 25 -18.78 8.97 5.24
N ILE A 26 -18.99 10.23 5.63
CA ILE A 26 -18.02 11.00 6.41
C ILE A 26 -17.76 10.31 7.76
N ILE A 27 -18.81 9.95 8.50
CA ILE A 27 -18.70 9.28 9.80
C ILE A 27 -17.95 7.96 9.66
N TYR A 28 -18.34 7.12 8.69
CA TYR A 28 -17.69 5.84 8.48
C TYR A 28 -16.22 6.00 8.10
N TYR A 29 -15.90 6.94 7.21
CA TYR A 29 -14.51 7.22 6.83
C TYR A 29 -13.65 7.58 8.05
N TYR A 30 -14.14 8.47 8.93
CA TYR A 30 -13.43 8.81 10.16
C TYR A 30 -13.27 7.61 11.10
N ILE A 31 -14.28 6.76 11.24
CA ILE A 31 -14.20 5.52 12.04
C ILE A 31 -13.19 4.53 11.43
N SER A 32 -13.13 4.42 10.10
CA SER A 32 -12.15 3.56 9.43
C SER A 32 -10.74 4.10 9.60
N TYR A 33 -10.55 5.40 9.43
CA TYR A 33 -9.27 6.06 9.57
C TYR A 33 -8.74 6.01 11.01
N SER A 34 -9.61 6.17 12.02
CA SER A 34 -9.21 6.09 13.43
C SER A 34 -8.73 4.71 13.87
N LYS A 35 -8.98 3.66 13.08
CA LYS A 35 -8.42 2.31 13.35
C LYS A 35 -6.93 2.24 13.06
N LEU A 36 -6.40 3.15 12.25
CA LEU A 36 -4.98 3.26 11.97
C LEU A 36 -4.31 4.11 13.05
N GLN A 37 -3.41 3.49 13.80
CA GLN A 37 -2.52 4.16 14.72
C GLN A 37 -1.14 4.30 14.08
N VAL A 38 -0.50 5.45 14.29
CA VAL A 38 0.83 5.77 13.78
C VAL A 38 1.74 6.03 14.98
N ILE A 39 2.79 5.23 15.11
CA ILE A 39 3.79 5.34 16.18
C ILE A 39 5.09 5.83 15.56
N LYS A 40 5.51 7.06 15.91
CA LYS A 40 6.73 7.69 15.38
C LYS A 40 7.97 7.46 16.24
N GLU A 41 7.79 7.04 17.48
CA GLU A 41 8.86 6.85 18.46
C GLU A 41 8.82 5.42 19.01
N SER A 42 9.97 4.87 19.41
CA SER A 42 10.06 3.53 20.03
C SER A 42 9.59 2.36 19.14
N HIS A 43 10.22 2.23 17.97
CA HIS A 43 9.97 1.13 17.03
C HIS A 43 10.34 -0.23 17.63
N LYS A 44 9.40 -1.17 17.60
CA LYS A 44 9.55 -2.53 18.12
C LYS A 44 9.93 -3.52 17.01
N PHE A 45 9.42 -3.28 15.80
CA PHE A 45 9.67 -4.12 14.63
C PHE A 45 11.01 -3.79 14.00
N LYS A 46 11.81 -4.81 13.71
CA LYS A 46 13.12 -4.68 13.08
C LYS A 46 13.07 -5.16 11.64
N VAL A 47 13.43 -4.31 10.68
CA VAL A 47 13.48 -4.69 9.26
C VAL A 47 14.53 -5.78 9.01
N SER A 48 15.62 -5.81 9.79
CA SER A 48 16.61 -6.90 9.73
C SER A 48 16.04 -8.30 9.99
N SER A 49 14.87 -8.39 10.66
CA SER A 49 14.18 -9.66 10.89
C SER A 49 13.53 -10.24 9.62
N LEU A 50 13.29 -9.40 8.60
CA LEU A 50 12.71 -9.82 7.31
C LEU A 50 13.75 -9.91 6.20
N ILE A 51 14.73 -9.02 6.20
CA ILE A 51 15.71 -8.88 5.11
C ILE A 51 17.07 -8.69 5.76
N ASN A 52 18.12 -9.31 5.21
CA ASN A 52 19.48 -9.23 5.73
C ASN A 52 20.14 -7.85 5.51
N ILE A 53 19.61 -6.80 6.16
CA ILE A 53 20.13 -5.43 6.18
C ILE A 53 20.56 -5.11 7.60
N SER A 54 21.74 -4.54 7.76
CA SER A 54 22.24 -4.10 9.06
C SER A 54 21.42 -2.93 9.61
N GLU A 55 21.06 -2.98 10.89
CA GLU A 55 20.22 -1.97 11.56
C GLU A 55 20.83 -0.56 11.56
N ASN A 56 22.16 -0.43 11.51
CA ASN A 56 22.83 0.87 11.42
C ASN A 56 22.62 1.60 10.08
N ARG A 57 22.20 0.88 9.03
CA ARG A 57 21.84 1.46 7.73
C ARG A 57 20.42 2.01 7.70
N LEU A 58 19.62 1.71 8.73
CA LEU A 58 18.20 2.01 8.77
C LEU A 58 17.90 3.16 9.73
N THR A 59 17.09 4.11 9.26
CA THR A 59 16.50 5.16 10.08
C THR A 59 14.99 4.98 10.07
N TYR A 60 14.42 4.49 11.17
CA TYR A 60 13.00 4.26 11.30
C TYR A 60 12.23 5.59 11.44
N GLU A 61 11.09 5.69 10.76
CA GLU A 61 10.27 6.91 10.78
C GLU A 61 8.89 6.67 11.42
N ALA A 62 8.25 5.54 11.12
CA ALA A 62 6.95 5.22 11.71
C ALA A 62 6.62 3.73 11.65
N GLU A 63 5.95 3.24 12.69
CA GLU A 63 5.19 2.00 12.68
C GLU A 63 3.70 2.28 12.56
N TYR A 64 3.01 1.38 11.87
CA TYR A 64 1.57 1.45 11.63
C TYR A 64 0.89 0.26 12.27
N TYR A 65 -0.20 0.53 12.99
CA TYR A 65 -1.02 -0.49 13.63
C TYR A 65 -2.47 -0.34 13.20
N LEU A 66 -3.12 -1.46 12.87
CA LEU A 66 -4.55 -1.50 12.57
C LEU A 66 -5.25 -2.25 13.69
N LYS A 67 -6.09 -1.55 14.47
CA LYS A 67 -6.76 -2.11 15.67
C LYS A 67 -5.78 -2.89 16.56
N ASP A 68 -4.65 -2.27 16.89
CA ASP A 68 -3.56 -2.81 17.73
C ASP A 68 -2.73 -3.94 17.11
N HIS A 69 -2.99 -4.35 15.86
CA HIS A 69 -2.13 -5.29 15.14
C HIS A 69 -1.09 -4.56 14.30
N PHE A 70 0.17 -5.00 14.36
CA PHE A 70 1.22 -4.47 13.50
C PHE A 70 0.82 -4.64 12.03
N LEU A 71 0.73 -3.50 11.33
CA LEU A 71 0.38 -3.42 9.92
C LEU A 71 1.62 -3.17 9.07
N GLY A 72 2.57 -2.37 9.54
CA GLY A 72 3.73 -2.04 8.72
C GLY A 72 4.69 -1.07 9.36
N ILE A 73 5.76 -0.78 8.62
CA ILE A 73 6.83 0.13 9.04
C ILE A 73 7.35 0.93 7.85
N SER A 74 7.75 2.16 8.11
CA SER A 74 8.44 3.04 7.18
C SER A 74 9.81 3.43 7.72
N CYS A 75 10.82 3.40 6.86
CA CYS A 75 12.19 3.74 7.22
C CYS A 75 12.98 4.24 6.00
N LEU A 76 14.09 4.93 6.28
CA LEU A 76 15.11 5.28 5.30
C LEU A 76 16.23 4.26 5.34
N LEU A 77 16.76 3.90 4.19
CA LEU A 77 17.97 3.11 4.04
C LEU A 77 19.09 3.99 3.51
N ASP A 78 20.20 4.03 4.24
CA ASP A 78 21.41 4.82 3.94
C ASP A 78 21.10 6.30 3.64
N SER A 79 19.98 6.82 4.14
CA SER A 79 19.43 8.14 3.79
C SER A 79 19.24 8.39 2.29
N THR A 80 19.19 7.35 1.46
CA THR A 80 19.09 7.42 -0.01
C THR A 80 17.83 6.78 -0.55
N TYR A 81 17.32 5.75 0.12
CA TYR A 81 16.10 5.06 -0.27
C TYR A 81 15.02 5.18 0.80
N TYR A 82 13.79 5.32 0.36
CA TYR A 82 12.60 5.20 1.18
C TYR A 82 12.05 3.78 1.09
N LEU A 83 11.85 3.15 2.25
CA LEU A 83 11.29 1.82 2.38
C LEU A 83 9.97 1.90 3.13
N SER A 84 8.96 1.25 2.58
CA SER A 84 7.71 1.00 3.29
C SER A 84 7.34 -0.46 3.19
N ILE A 85 7.18 -1.11 4.34
CA ILE A 85 6.83 -2.53 4.45
C ILE A 85 5.45 -2.64 5.07
N THR A 86 4.54 -3.37 4.43
CA THR A 86 3.20 -3.63 4.94
C THR A 86 2.94 -5.12 5.04
N LYS A 87 2.55 -5.60 6.22
CA LYS A 87 2.01 -6.94 6.44
C LYS A 87 0.60 -7.01 5.86
N VAL A 88 0.41 -7.84 4.83
CA VAL A 88 -0.90 -7.96 4.15
C VAL A 88 -1.71 -9.16 4.64
N GLY A 89 -1.05 -10.17 5.21
CA GLY A 89 -1.75 -11.35 5.68
C GLY A 89 -0.85 -12.56 5.83
N GLN A 90 -1.45 -13.75 5.82
CA GLN A 90 -0.74 -15.02 5.90
C GLN A 90 -1.01 -15.85 4.63
N LEU A 91 0.03 -16.48 4.09
CA LEU A 91 -0.14 -17.36 2.95
C LEU A 91 -0.86 -18.65 3.35
N SER A 92 -1.77 -19.07 2.48
CA SER A 92 -2.62 -20.26 2.63
C SER A 92 -1.88 -21.59 2.62
N THR A 93 -0.68 -21.62 2.05
CA THR A 93 0.09 -22.83 1.76
C THR A 93 1.58 -22.50 1.77
N ASN A 94 2.43 -23.53 1.82
CA ASN A 94 3.87 -23.41 1.56
C ASN A 94 4.19 -23.34 0.06
N LYS A 95 3.23 -22.97 -0.80
CA LYS A 95 3.48 -22.76 -2.22
C LYS A 95 4.59 -21.72 -2.42
N SER A 96 5.29 -21.81 -3.54
CA SER A 96 6.24 -20.76 -3.91
C SER A 96 5.48 -19.45 -4.05
N MET A 97 6.06 -18.34 -3.56
CA MET A 97 5.47 -17.02 -3.80
C MET A 97 5.32 -16.73 -5.30
N GLN A 98 6.16 -17.36 -6.13
CA GLN A 98 6.07 -17.26 -7.59
C GLN A 98 4.79 -17.88 -8.16
N ASP A 99 4.22 -18.86 -7.47
CA ASP A 99 3.03 -19.59 -7.94
C ASP A 99 1.73 -18.90 -7.52
N ILE A 100 1.81 -17.84 -6.74
CA ILE A 100 0.64 -17.11 -6.22
C ILE A 100 0.58 -15.67 -6.69
N ILE A 101 1.67 -15.11 -7.24
CA ILE A 101 1.73 -13.73 -7.74
C ILE A 101 1.48 -13.70 -9.24
N TYR A 102 0.42 -13.02 -9.66
CA TYR A 102 -0.01 -12.91 -11.04
C TYR A 102 -0.10 -11.44 -11.45
N PHE A 103 0.40 -11.09 -12.63
CA PHE A 103 0.27 -9.75 -13.17
C PHE A 103 -0.95 -9.67 -14.08
N SER A 104 -1.85 -8.75 -13.77
CA SER A 104 -2.99 -8.41 -14.61
C SER A 104 -2.60 -7.34 -15.62
N SER A 105 -3.05 -7.50 -16.86
CA SER A 105 -2.99 -6.47 -17.90
C SER A 105 -4.16 -5.49 -17.84
N ILE A 106 -5.20 -5.83 -17.07
CA ILE A 106 -6.45 -5.07 -16.96
C ILE A 106 -6.51 -4.45 -15.56
N PRO A 107 -6.86 -3.16 -15.44
CA PRO A 107 -7.07 -2.53 -14.14
C PRO A 107 -8.17 -3.25 -13.37
N PHE A 108 -8.01 -3.35 -12.05
CA PHE A 108 -9.09 -3.83 -11.20
C PHE A 108 -10.26 -2.84 -11.26
N LEU A 109 -11.48 -3.38 -11.17
CA LEU A 109 -12.69 -2.56 -11.18
C LEU A 109 -12.63 -1.50 -10.06
N ASP A 110 -13.15 -0.31 -10.40
CA ASP A 110 -12.78 0.98 -9.83
C ASP A 110 -12.79 1.04 -8.29
N ARG A 111 -11.85 1.85 -7.77
CA ARG A 111 -11.66 2.26 -6.36
C ARG A 111 -12.90 2.93 -5.75
N ASN A 112 -13.85 3.33 -6.60
CA ASN A 112 -14.92 4.28 -6.33
C ASN A 112 -16.32 3.71 -6.58
N SER A 113 -16.60 2.46 -6.19
CA SER A 113 -18.00 2.12 -5.95
C SER A 113 -18.51 3.03 -4.83
N LEU A 114 -19.59 3.77 -5.07
CA LEU A 114 -20.24 4.67 -4.10
C LEU A 114 -20.45 3.98 -2.73
N PHE A 115 -20.51 2.65 -2.68
CA PHE A 115 -20.77 1.90 -1.46
C PHE A 115 -19.51 1.41 -0.73
N ASN A 116 -18.34 1.32 -1.39
CA ASN A 116 -17.12 0.74 -0.80
C ASN A 116 -16.05 1.78 -0.43
N ARG A 117 -16.29 3.07 -0.67
CA ARG A 117 -15.29 4.14 -0.52
C ARG A 117 -14.75 4.26 0.92
N ASN A 118 -15.52 3.83 1.91
CA ASN A 118 -15.18 4.10 3.30
C ASN A 118 -14.33 3.00 3.96
N ASP A 119 -14.12 1.88 3.27
CA ASP A 119 -13.24 0.80 3.72
C ASP A 119 -11.78 1.00 3.29
N ILE A 120 -11.55 1.83 2.27
CA ILE A 120 -10.20 2.13 1.79
C ILE A 120 -9.72 3.42 2.44
N ILE A 121 -8.61 3.35 3.17
CA ILE A 121 -7.94 4.53 3.70
C ILE A 121 -6.55 4.66 3.12
N ALA A 122 -6.06 5.90 3.08
CA ALA A 122 -4.67 6.18 2.77
C ALA A 122 -3.84 6.20 4.06
N LYS A 123 -2.61 5.69 3.97
CA LYS A 123 -1.59 5.85 4.99
C LYS A 123 -1.33 7.34 5.20
N THR A 124 -1.24 7.75 6.46
CA THR A 124 -0.79 9.10 6.81
C THR A 124 0.64 9.30 6.35
N VAL A 125 0.91 10.41 5.67
CA VAL A 125 2.28 10.82 5.33
C VAL A 125 2.98 11.26 6.61
N VAL A 126 4.11 10.63 6.93
CA VAL A 126 4.92 10.89 8.11
C VAL A 126 6.23 11.62 7.78
N SER A 127 6.67 11.60 6.52
CA SER A 127 7.95 12.15 6.08
C SER A 127 7.87 12.82 4.71
N THR A 128 8.70 13.85 4.49
CA THR A 128 8.90 14.47 3.17
C THR A 128 9.68 13.56 2.21
N ASN A 129 10.31 12.51 2.73
CA ASN A 129 11.02 11.53 1.93
C ASN A 129 10.07 10.48 1.29
N GLU A 130 8.79 10.48 1.66
CA GLU A 130 7.79 9.59 1.08
C GLU A 130 7.53 9.90 -0.38
N THR A 131 7.87 8.95 -1.25
CA THR A 131 7.67 9.03 -2.69
C THR A 131 6.39 8.34 -3.16
N SER A 132 5.75 7.57 -2.27
CA SER A 132 4.50 6.87 -2.56
C SER A 132 3.54 6.90 -1.38
N ALA A 133 2.29 7.23 -1.67
CA ALA A 133 1.16 7.06 -0.77
C ALA A 133 0.66 5.61 -0.86
N ILE A 134 0.53 4.97 0.30
CA ILE A 134 -0.02 3.62 0.41
C ILE A 134 -1.49 3.75 0.72
N PHE A 135 -2.33 2.94 0.08
CA PHE A 135 -3.73 2.80 0.44
C PHE A 135 -4.04 1.34 0.72
N TYR A 136 -5.01 1.12 1.60
CA TYR A 136 -5.42 -0.21 1.96
C TYR A 136 -6.87 -0.28 2.42
N ASN A 137 -7.46 -1.42 2.15
CA ASN A 137 -8.79 -1.77 2.60
C ASN A 137 -8.74 -2.32 4.04
N VAL A 138 -9.21 -1.52 5.00
CA VAL A 138 -9.22 -1.86 6.43
C VAL A 138 -10.31 -2.85 6.82
N SER A 139 -11.24 -3.20 5.92
CA SER A 139 -12.25 -4.24 6.19
C SER A 139 -11.73 -5.66 5.93
N ILE A 140 -10.63 -5.80 5.19
CA ILE A 140 -10.06 -7.11 4.84
C ILE A 140 -8.65 -7.36 5.39
N LEU A 141 -7.89 -6.31 5.72
CA LEU A 141 -6.54 -6.46 6.27
C LEU A 141 -6.55 -6.61 7.80
N PRO A 142 -5.66 -7.45 8.37
CA PRO A 142 -4.79 -8.42 7.68
C PRO A 142 -5.58 -9.63 7.16
N ILE A 143 -5.22 -10.13 5.98
CA ILE A 143 -5.91 -11.27 5.36
C ILE A 143 -5.44 -12.57 6.00
N ILE A 144 -6.38 -13.34 6.55
CA ILE A 144 -6.11 -14.59 7.26
C ILE A 144 -5.46 -15.63 6.34
N GLN A 145 -5.89 -15.70 5.07
CA GLN A 145 -5.46 -16.73 4.15
C GLN A 145 -5.34 -16.20 2.72
N ILE A 146 -4.11 -16.03 2.24
CA ILE A 146 -3.79 -15.57 0.88
C ILE A 146 -3.38 -16.77 0.03
N SER A 147 -4.17 -17.10 -0.98
CA SER A 147 -3.88 -18.13 -1.97
C SER A 147 -3.45 -17.55 -3.31
N LYS A 148 -3.77 -16.27 -3.54
CA LYS A 148 -3.48 -15.57 -4.79
C LYS A 148 -3.28 -14.08 -4.54
N VAL A 149 -2.33 -13.49 -5.27
CA VAL A 149 -2.07 -12.06 -5.34
C VAL A 149 -2.11 -11.65 -6.81
N ASN A 150 -3.07 -10.82 -7.18
CA ASN A 150 -3.10 -10.18 -8.49
C ASN A 150 -2.48 -8.79 -8.35
N VAL A 151 -1.56 -8.45 -9.25
CA VAL A 151 -0.88 -7.15 -9.31
C VAL A 151 -1.24 -6.50 -10.63
N TYR A 152 -1.78 -5.29 -10.58
CA TYR A 152 -1.93 -4.44 -11.75
C TYR A 152 -0.93 -3.28 -11.65
N LEU A 153 -0.17 -3.08 -12.71
CA LEU A 153 0.71 -1.94 -12.90
C LEU A 153 0.11 -1.09 -14.02
N LYS A 154 -0.06 0.22 -13.78
CA LYS A 154 -0.54 1.12 -14.83
C LYS A 154 0.44 1.21 -16.01
N ASN A 155 1.73 1.04 -15.73
CA ASN A 155 2.80 1.18 -16.70
C ASN A 155 3.49 -0.18 -16.92
N LYS A 156 4.81 -0.29 -16.69
CA LYS A 156 5.59 -1.49 -17.04
C LYS A 156 6.36 -2.07 -15.86
N MET A 157 6.39 -3.40 -15.82
CA MET A 157 7.41 -4.17 -15.12
C MET A 157 8.68 -4.16 -15.98
N LEU A 158 9.82 -3.80 -15.38
CA LEU A 158 11.11 -3.77 -16.06
C LEU A 158 11.83 -5.11 -15.95
N SER A 159 11.87 -5.68 -14.75
CA SER A 159 12.52 -6.96 -14.50
C SER A 159 12.00 -7.63 -13.23
N LYS A 160 12.36 -8.91 -13.05
CA LYS A 160 12.06 -9.72 -11.87
C LYS A 160 13.36 -10.31 -11.34
N ASN A 161 13.63 -10.08 -10.06
CA ASN A 161 14.75 -10.66 -9.33
C ASN A 161 14.21 -11.64 -8.29
N ILE A 162 14.67 -12.89 -8.33
CA ILE A 162 14.43 -13.87 -7.26
C ILE A 162 15.66 -13.82 -6.36
N ILE A 163 15.54 -13.15 -5.22
CA ILE A 163 16.64 -13.01 -4.25
C ILE A 163 16.75 -14.28 -3.41
N SER A 164 15.60 -14.83 -3.00
CA SER A 164 15.50 -16.13 -2.35
C SER A 164 14.12 -16.76 -2.59
N LYS A 165 13.85 -17.94 -2.03
CA LYS A 165 12.50 -18.53 -2.05
C LYS A 165 11.46 -17.69 -1.29
N ASP A 166 11.92 -16.81 -0.40
CA ASP A 166 11.11 -16.01 0.53
C ASP A 166 11.15 -14.51 0.18
N ILE A 167 11.91 -14.12 -0.86
CA ILE A 167 12.05 -12.73 -1.29
C ILE A 167 12.03 -12.68 -2.83
N ILE A 168 10.98 -12.06 -3.38
CA ILE A 168 10.87 -11.78 -4.82
C ILE A 168 10.76 -10.27 -4.99
N GLU A 169 11.63 -9.72 -5.82
CA GLU A 169 11.64 -8.33 -6.20
C GLU A 169 11.17 -8.17 -7.65
N TYR A 170 10.29 -7.19 -7.86
CA TYR A 170 9.90 -6.73 -9.18
C TYR A 170 10.37 -5.29 -9.34
N ILE A 171 11.26 -5.06 -10.29
CA ILE A 171 11.67 -3.72 -10.69
C ILE A 171 10.60 -3.17 -11.61
N ILE A 172 10.07 -2.02 -11.25
CA ILE A 172 8.92 -1.41 -11.92
C ILE A 172 9.22 0.05 -12.24
N ASN A 173 8.54 0.56 -13.25
CA ASN A 173 8.45 1.98 -13.51
C ASN A 173 6.98 2.31 -13.69
N SER A 174 6.31 2.60 -12.58
CA SER A 174 4.88 2.91 -12.54
C SER A 174 4.53 3.78 -11.36
N SER A 175 3.77 4.85 -11.60
CA SER A 175 3.17 5.68 -10.55
C SER A 175 2.11 4.95 -9.73
N ASN A 176 1.46 3.92 -10.30
CA ASN A 176 0.28 3.29 -9.72
C ASN A 176 0.43 1.78 -9.71
N ILE A 177 0.35 1.22 -8.50
CA ILE A 177 0.38 -0.22 -8.26
C ILE A 177 -0.89 -0.56 -7.52
N ASP A 178 -1.70 -1.43 -8.10
CA ASP A 178 -2.91 -1.95 -7.48
C ASP A 178 -2.70 -3.44 -7.20
N LEU A 179 -3.17 -3.88 -6.03
CA LEU A 179 -3.10 -5.27 -5.62
C LEU A 179 -4.48 -5.75 -5.16
N SER A 180 -4.79 -6.97 -5.56
CA SER A 180 -6.00 -7.71 -5.21
C SER A 180 -5.59 -9.06 -4.64
N PHE A 181 -6.28 -9.52 -3.60
CA PHE A 181 -6.00 -10.81 -2.99
C PHE A 181 -7.16 -11.78 -3.25
N ASN A 182 -6.86 -13.06 -3.51
CA ASN A 182 -7.84 -14.15 -3.67
C ASN A 182 -8.95 -13.89 -4.71
N ASP A 183 -8.66 -13.15 -5.79
CA ASP A 183 -9.64 -12.82 -6.85
C ASP A 183 -10.86 -12.03 -6.37
N PHE A 184 -10.77 -11.37 -5.21
CA PHE A 184 -11.68 -10.26 -4.95
C PHE A 184 -11.37 -9.20 -6.02
N ASN A 185 -12.26 -8.98 -6.99
CA ASN A 185 -12.17 -7.91 -8.01
C ASN A 185 -12.26 -6.51 -7.38
N LYS A 186 -11.42 -6.25 -6.39
CA LYS A 186 -11.36 -5.07 -5.54
C LYS A 186 -9.90 -4.64 -5.47
N ASN A 187 -9.70 -3.34 -5.47
CA ASN A 187 -8.40 -2.78 -5.18
C ASN A 187 -8.20 -2.76 -3.67
N ASP A 188 -7.60 -3.83 -3.16
CA ASP A 188 -7.50 -4.16 -1.75
C ASP A 188 -6.32 -3.44 -1.06
N PHE A 189 -5.27 -3.19 -1.82
CA PHE A 189 -4.02 -2.61 -1.35
C PHE A 189 -3.28 -1.99 -2.53
N GLY A 190 -2.51 -0.94 -2.32
CA GLY A 190 -1.63 -0.46 -3.37
C GLY A 190 -0.87 0.81 -3.05
N TYR A 191 -0.16 1.29 -4.07
CA TYR A 191 0.72 2.43 -4.02
C TYR A 191 0.33 3.44 -5.11
N VAL A 192 0.36 4.72 -4.76
CA VAL A 192 0.32 5.84 -5.71
C VAL A 192 1.50 6.74 -5.42
N GLY A 193 2.39 6.92 -6.39
CA GLY A 193 3.62 7.69 -6.22
C GLY A 193 4.09 8.34 -7.51
N PHE A 194 5.35 8.76 -7.51
CA PHE A 194 5.99 9.36 -8.67
C PHE A 194 6.31 8.32 -9.76
N ASP A 195 6.28 8.75 -11.02
CA ASP A 195 6.84 7.96 -12.11
C ASP A 195 8.37 7.91 -11.96
N GLY A 196 8.90 6.70 -11.84
CA GLY A 196 10.31 6.45 -11.60
C GLY A 196 10.59 4.98 -11.36
N GLU A 197 11.86 4.58 -11.50
CA GLU A 197 12.28 3.22 -11.17
C GLU A 197 12.19 2.99 -9.66
N SER A 198 11.49 1.93 -9.29
CA SER A 198 11.29 1.51 -7.91
C SER A 198 11.15 -0.02 -7.86
N SER A 199 11.16 -0.59 -6.66
CA SER A 199 10.88 -2.00 -6.46
C SER A 199 9.56 -2.23 -5.73
N LEU A 200 8.78 -3.18 -6.25
CA LEU A 200 7.73 -3.86 -5.51
C LEU A 200 8.26 -5.23 -5.06
N ILE A 201 8.34 -5.46 -3.77
CA ILE A 201 9.03 -6.61 -3.20
C ILE A 201 8.04 -7.40 -2.33
N PHE A 202 7.98 -8.70 -2.57
CA PHE A 202 7.18 -9.64 -1.78
C PHE A 202 8.12 -10.41 -0.85
N LEU A 203 7.79 -10.39 0.44
CA LEU A 203 8.57 -11.00 1.51
C LEU A 203 7.70 -12.00 2.27
N ARG A 204 8.25 -13.19 2.54
CA ARG A 204 7.63 -14.18 3.40
C ARG A 204 8.47 -14.38 4.65
N ASP A 205 7.86 -14.28 5.83
CA ASP A 205 8.53 -14.63 7.08
C ASP A 205 8.35 -16.11 7.46
N ILE A 206 9.02 -16.52 8.54
CA ILE A 206 9.02 -17.90 9.01
C ILE A 206 7.63 -18.39 9.48
N SER A 207 6.74 -17.46 9.85
CA SER A 207 5.35 -17.73 10.22
C SER A 207 4.40 -17.71 9.02
N ASN A 208 4.94 -17.69 7.80
CA ASN A 208 4.21 -17.63 6.55
C ASN A 208 3.41 -16.32 6.36
N ASN A 209 3.75 -15.25 7.09
CA ASN A 209 3.18 -13.94 6.84
C ASN A 209 3.74 -13.37 5.55
N LEU A 210 2.87 -12.78 4.73
CA LEU A 210 3.23 -12.05 3.54
C LEU A 210 3.36 -10.56 3.89
N TYR A 211 4.49 -9.98 3.52
CA TYR A 211 4.71 -8.55 3.53
C TYR A 211 4.95 -8.07 2.10
N ILE A 212 4.51 -6.85 1.84
CA ILE A 212 4.75 -6.15 0.60
C ILE A 212 5.56 -4.91 0.93
N MET A 213 6.71 -4.79 0.28
CA MET A 213 7.62 -3.69 0.46
C MET A 213 7.71 -2.86 -0.82
N SER A 214 7.61 -1.55 -0.67
CA SER A 214 8.04 -0.60 -1.69
C SER A 214 9.42 -0.07 -1.31
N LEU A 215 10.33 -0.09 -2.28
CA LEU A 215 11.66 0.52 -2.19
C LEU A 215 11.79 1.54 -3.33
N SER A 216 12.14 2.77 -2.99
CA SER A 216 12.25 3.85 -3.97
C SER A 216 13.38 4.81 -3.60
N PRO A 217 14.08 5.41 -4.58
CA PRO A 217 15.03 6.46 -4.28
C PRO A 217 14.29 7.69 -3.74
N ILE A 218 14.85 8.35 -2.73
CA ILE A 218 14.29 9.59 -2.19
C ILE A 218 14.37 10.69 -3.25
N ILE A 219 13.32 11.52 -3.33
CA ILE A 219 13.29 12.70 -4.20
C ILE A 219 13.76 13.91 -3.40
N GLU A 220 14.67 14.67 -3.98
CA GLU A 220 15.20 15.91 -3.43
C GLU A 220 14.69 17.10 -4.24
N LEU A 221 14.11 18.08 -3.54
CA LEU A 221 13.80 19.39 -4.10
C LEU A 221 15.10 20.21 -4.15
N LYS A 222 15.49 20.65 -5.33
CA LYS A 222 16.64 21.52 -5.56
C LYS A 222 16.26 22.99 -5.35
N GLU A 223 17.25 23.83 -5.10
CA GLU A 223 17.07 25.27 -4.90
C GLU A 223 16.43 25.98 -6.11
N ASP A 224 16.60 25.42 -7.30
CA ASP A 224 15.99 25.89 -8.55
C ASP A 224 14.51 25.48 -8.71
N GLY A 225 13.94 24.80 -7.72
CA GLY A 225 12.55 24.29 -7.74
C GLY A 225 12.38 22.98 -8.52
N SER A 226 13.45 22.42 -9.10
CA SER A 226 13.41 21.12 -9.76
C SER A 226 13.47 19.97 -8.75
N TYR A 227 12.94 18.81 -9.13
CA TYR A 227 13.03 17.58 -8.34
C TYR A 227 14.00 16.61 -9.00
N ARG A 228 14.86 15.97 -8.21
CA ARG A 228 15.76 14.91 -8.69
C ARG A 228 15.81 13.78 -7.68
N PHE A 229 15.99 12.55 -8.16
CA PHE A 229 16.30 11.45 -7.26
C PHE A 229 17.68 11.69 -6.62
N LYS A 230 17.76 11.50 -5.30
CA LYS A 230 18.98 11.68 -4.51
C LYS A 230 20.10 10.70 -4.91
N SER A 231 19.70 9.56 -5.46
CA SER A 231 20.58 8.51 -5.98
C SER A 231 19.95 7.86 -7.21
N PRO A 232 20.75 7.33 -8.16
CA PRO A 232 20.25 6.35 -9.10
C PRO A 232 19.53 5.20 -8.39
N TYR A 233 18.51 4.66 -9.06
CA TYR A 233 17.83 3.48 -8.56
C TYR A 233 18.80 2.29 -8.54
N ARG A 234 18.70 1.49 -7.48
CA ARG A 234 19.38 0.20 -7.31
C ARG A 234 18.38 -0.80 -6.79
N SER A 235 18.49 -2.01 -7.29
CA SER A 235 17.67 -3.13 -6.85
C SER A 235 18.02 -3.53 -5.41
N LEU A 236 17.05 -4.09 -4.68
CA LEU A 236 17.29 -4.68 -3.37
C LEU A 236 18.40 -5.74 -3.46
N LYS A 237 18.44 -6.53 -4.54
CA LYS A 237 19.49 -7.53 -4.74
C LYS A 237 20.90 -6.91 -4.69
N GLU A 238 21.11 -5.77 -5.33
CA GLU A 238 22.40 -5.06 -5.33
C GLU A 238 22.72 -4.45 -3.97
N ILE A 239 21.71 -3.87 -3.31
CA ILE A 239 21.84 -3.25 -1.98
C ILE A 239 22.24 -4.26 -0.91
N LEU A 240 21.75 -5.50 -1.00
CA LEU A 240 22.05 -6.58 -0.05
C LEU A 240 23.44 -7.21 -0.23
N GLN A 241 24.16 -6.87 -1.31
CA GLN A 241 25.51 -7.35 -1.56
C GLN A 241 26.60 -6.43 -0.98
N GLU A 242 26.19 -5.31 -0.38
CA GLU A 242 27.04 -4.31 0.29
C GLU A 242 27.04 -4.46 1.81
#